data_AF-A0A7J7Q4F3-F1
#
_entry.id   AF-A0A7J7Q4F3-F1
#
_cell.length_a   1.000
_cell.length_b   1.000
_cell.length_c   1.000
_cell.angle_alpha   90.00
_cell.angle_beta   90.00
_cell.angle_gamma   90.00
#
_symmetry.space_group_name_H-M   'P 1'
#
loop_
_entity.id
_entity.type
_entity.pdbx_description
1 polymer ?
#
loop_
_entity_poly.entity_id
_entity_poly.type
_entity_poly.pdbx_seq_one_letter_code
_entity_poly.pdbx_strand_id
1 'polypeptide(L)'
;MGAHLSTVHTQVKEQFKKQDHGSKGYLTLKEVIGIRPLYNLNPAHVGVLYQVDKDCDGRFTLEELLAFASFAHSYARLHHTLDSSYMAAGLASLRMWQQVRTNSGREQFVDWAMQLFVGGYDVTQLEGQGDELYVHRKALKALHVLFDMERNLGVDYQALRGMMQAAAEEQQLLHPDNPDHDDWVPLDVLRLFTESLTDGMSGIMQSFFIDDAEHVLAGVEAGTLAVQEAAAAAEAAAAGGAAGRQKGANSSRQVSMRGVAGQKSTLGRAPVPPLGPPPSSSSGASRRGGGLGLHVTPLNLSTLPKQPVAL
;
A
#
# COMPACT_ATOMS: atom_id res chain seq x y z
N MET A 1 19.42 12.45 -16.83
CA MET A 1 18.77 11.31 -16.14
C MET A 1 17.35 11.62 -15.61
N GLY A 2 16.91 12.88 -15.50
CA GLY A 2 15.52 13.22 -15.06
C GLY A 2 14.37 12.90 -16.04
N ALA A 3 14.66 12.38 -17.25
CA ALA A 3 13.63 12.05 -18.23
C ALA A 3 12.72 10.87 -17.79
N HIS A 4 13.23 9.94 -16.98
CA HIS A 4 12.45 8.78 -16.54
C HIS A 4 11.44 9.12 -15.43
N LEU A 5 11.81 9.94 -14.43
CA LEU A 5 10.90 10.32 -13.35
C LEU A 5 9.77 11.21 -13.87
N SER A 6 10.09 12.19 -14.72
CA SER A 6 9.07 13.04 -15.37
C SER A 6 8.09 12.24 -16.23
N THR A 7 8.56 11.21 -16.92
CA THR A 7 7.70 10.27 -17.67
C THR A 7 6.75 9.53 -16.72
N VAL A 8 7.24 9.02 -15.59
CA VAL A 8 6.38 8.30 -14.64
C VAL A 8 5.39 9.23 -13.94
N HIS A 9 5.79 10.43 -13.55
CA HIS A 9 4.86 11.43 -13.01
C HIS A 9 3.75 11.77 -14.01
N THR A 10 4.08 11.88 -15.30
CA THR A 10 3.10 12.10 -16.36
C THR A 10 2.12 10.92 -16.44
N GLN A 11 2.63 9.68 -16.41
CA GLN A 11 1.80 8.48 -16.40
C GLN A 11 0.90 8.39 -15.16
N VAL A 12 1.39 8.74 -13.97
CA VAL A 12 0.60 8.78 -12.72
C VAL A 12 -0.52 9.80 -12.86
N LYS A 13 -0.23 11.01 -13.34
CA LYS A 13 -1.24 12.06 -13.55
C LYS A 13 -2.33 11.65 -14.54
N GLU A 14 -1.95 11.03 -15.65
CA GLU A 14 -2.91 10.52 -16.65
C GLU A 14 -3.80 9.42 -16.08
N GLN A 15 -3.22 8.48 -15.33
CA GLN A 15 -3.98 7.40 -14.71
C GLN A 15 -4.89 7.90 -13.59
N PHE A 16 -4.41 8.82 -12.76
CA PHE A 16 -5.21 9.49 -11.74
C PHE A 16 -6.44 10.15 -12.37
N LYS A 17 -6.24 10.99 -13.39
CA LYS A 17 -7.34 11.66 -14.10
C LYS A 17 -8.32 10.66 -14.74
N LYS A 18 -7.83 9.51 -15.19
CA LYS A 18 -8.68 8.46 -15.77
C LYS A 18 -9.54 7.75 -14.72
N GLN A 19 -9.01 7.53 -13.51
CA GLN A 19 -9.69 6.81 -12.43
C GLN A 19 -10.50 7.71 -11.51
N ASP A 20 -10.23 9.03 -11.47
CA ASP A 20 -10.99 9.99 -10.67
C ASP A 20 -12.37 10.28 -11.31
N HIS A 21 -13.30 9.36 -11.05
CA HIS A 21 -14.67 9.49 -11.51
C HIS A 21 -15.36 10.63 -10.74
N GLY A 22 -15.66 11.71 -11.46
CA GLY A 22 -16.32 12.90 -10.89
C GLY A 22 -15.38 14.04 -10.52
N SER A 23 -14.07 13.94 -10.81
CA SER A 23 -13.09 15.00 -10.50
C SER A 23 -13.11 15.41 -9.02
N LYS A 24 -13.17 14.40 -8.14
CA LYS A 24 -13.26 14.56 -6.69
C LYS A 24 -11.95 15.07 -6.09
N GLY A 25 -10.84 14.91 -6.82
CA GLY A 25 -9.50 15.26 -6.35
C GLY A 25 -8.84 14.15 -5.52
N TYR A 26 -9.48 12.99 -5.39
CA TYR A 26 -8.94 11.81 -4.72
C TYR A 26 -9.52 10.52 -5.32
N LEU A 27 -8.81 9.41 -5.14
CA LEU A 27 -9.27 8.08 -5.52
C LEU A 27 -9.71 7.30 -4.28
N THR A 28 -10.76 6.51 -4.43
CA THR A 28 -11.23 5.52 -3.46
C THR A 28 -10.47 4.21 -3.61
N LEU A 29 -10.61 3.28 -2.65
CA LEU A 29 -10.01 1.94 -2.75
C LEU A 29 -10.33 1.25 -4.10
N LYS A 30 -11.58 1.34 -4.55
CA LYS A 30 -12.04 0.77 -5.82
C LYS A 30 -11.32 1.36 -7.03
N GLU A 31 -11.02 2.66 -7.00
CA GLU A 31 -10.37 3.38 -8.10
C GLU A 31 -8.85 3.19 -8.07
N VAL A 32 -8.21 3.22 -6.90
CA VAL A 32 -6.75 3.10 -6.76
C VAL A 32 -6.24 1.71 -7.14
N ILE A 33 -7.00 0.65 -6.82
CA ILE A 33 -6.68 -0.73 -7.25
C ILE A 33 -6.71 -0.85 -8.79
N GLY A 34 -7.46 0.02 -9.47
CA GLY A 34 -7.52 0.08 -10.93
C GLY A 34 -6.33 0.79 -11.60
N ILE A 35 -5.42 1.40 -10.83
CA ILE A 35 -4.21 2.02 -11.35
C ILE A 35 -3.22 0.91 -11.74
N ARG A 36 -2.55 1.09 -12.88
CA ARG A 36 -1.48 0.18 -13.31
C ARG A 36 -0.30 0.25 -12.33
N PRO A 37 0.46 -0.84 -12.17
CA PRO A 37 1.62 -0.84 -11.28
C PRO A 37 2.57 0.34 -11.54
N LEU A 38 2.91 1.07 -10.49
CA LEU A 38 3.84 2.20 -10.53
C LEU A 38 5.25 1.66 -10.31
N TYR A 39 6.12 1.67 -11.33
CA TYR A 39 7.44 0.99 -11.25
C TYR A 39 7.34 -0.49 -10.85
N ASN A 40 6.35 -1.22 -11.40
CA ASN A 40 6.05 -2.61 -11.05
C ASN A 40 5.59 -2.83 -9.59
N LEU A 41 5.38 -1.77 -8.80
CA LEU A 41 4.72 -1.88 -7.51
C LEU A 41 3.22 -1.98 -7.69
N ASN A 42 2.66 -3.06 -7.18
CA ASN A 42 1.23 -3.29 -7.20
C ASN A 42 0.55 -2.37 -6.17
N PRO A 43 -0.30 -1.40 -6.60
CA PRO A 43 -1.05 -0.57 -5.66
C PRO A 43 -2.13 -1.37 -4.92
N ALA A 44 -2.41 -2.62 -5.25
CA ALA A 44 -3.33 -3.46 -4.47
C ALA A 44 -2.70 -4.08 -3.21
N HIS A 45 -1.39 -3.91 -2.99
CA HIS A 45 -0.71 -4.44 -1.81
C HIS A 45 -0.99 -3.55 -0.58
N VAL A 46 -1.54 -4.13 0.50
CA VAL A 46 -1.98 -3.39 1.70
C VAL A 46 -0.88 -2.50 2.29
N GLY A 47 0.34 -3.01 2.44
CA GLY A 47 1.45 -2.22 2.97
C GLY A 47 1.84 -1.05 2.07
N VAL A 48 1.62 -1.17 0.74
CA VAL A 48 1.88 -0.08 -0.20
C VAL A 48 0.81 0.99 -0.04
N LEU A 49 -0.47 0.62 -0.02
CA LEU A 49 -1.57 1.57 0.16
C LEU A 49 -1.44 2.34 1.46
N TYR A 50 -1.16 1.64 2.57
CA TYR A 50 -0.95 2.26 3.87
C TYR A 50 0.22 3.25 3.89
N GLN A 51 1.24 3.04 3.05
CA GLN A 51 2.35 3.98 2.93
C GLN A 51 2.08 5.14 1.96
N VAL A 52 1.16 4.97 1.01
CA VAL A 52 0.73 6.03 0.09
C VAL A 52 -0.17 7.01 0.82
N ASP A 53 -1.19 6.51 1.51
CA ASP A 53 -2.19 7.26 2.27
C ASP A 53 -1.58 7.74 3.60
N LYS A 54 -1.05 8.97 3.60
CA LYS A 54 -0.21 9.47 4.71
C LYS A 54 -1.01 9.94 5.91
N ASP A 55 -2.22 10.44 5.68
CA ASP A 55 -3.12 10.88 6.73
C ASP A 55 -4.09 9.78 7.18
N CYS A 56 -4.04 8.61 6.53
CA CYS A 56 -4.84 7.43 6.85
C CYS A 56 -6.35 7.70 6.72
N ASP A 57 -6.74 8.52 5.75
CA ASP A 57 -8.14 8.93 5.55
C ASP A 57 -8.93 8.01 4.59
N GLY A 58 -8.24 6.99 4.03
CA GLY A 58 -8.81 6.04 3.08
C GLY A 58 -8.98 6.60 1.67
N ARG A 59 -8.42 7.76 1.38
CA ARG A 59 -8.46 8.45 0.09
C ARG A 59 -7.04 8.63 -0.42
N PHE A 60 -6.88 8.57 -1.74
CA PHE A 60 -5.58 8.64 -2.37
C PHE A 60 -5.53 9.86 -3.27
N THR A 61 -4.83 10.89 -2.82
CA THR A 61 -4.66 12.13 -3.59
C THR A 61 -3.59 11.96 -4.67
N LEU A 62 -3.61 12.86 -5.66
CA LEU A 62 -2.57 12.89 -6.70
C LEU A 62 -1.19 13.16 -6.09
N GLU A 63 -1.11 14.00 -5.05
CA GLU A 63 0.13 14.36 -4.38
C GLU A 63 0.78 13.14 -3.72
N GLU A 64 0.00 12.35 -2.99
CA GLU A 64 0.46 11.12 -2.34
C GLU A 64 0.97 10.09 -3.35
N LEU A 65 0.24 9.90 -4.45
CA LEU A 65 0.65 8.97 -5.51
C LEU A 65 1.94 9.41 -6.21
N LEU A 66 2.14 10.72 -6.41
CA LEU A 66 3.37 11.28 -6.96
C LEU A 66 4.54 11.17 -5.98
N ALA A 67 4.29 11.41 -4.69
CA ALA A 67 5.28 11.23 -3.64
C ALA A 67 5.73 9.77 -3.57
N PHE A 68 4.79 8.83 -3.59
CA PHE A 68 5.09 7.41 -3.59
C PHE A 68 5.81 6.95 -4.87
N ALA A 69 5.41 7.43 -6.05
CA ALA A 69 6.12 7.14 -7.30
C ALA A 69 7.58 7.63 -7.28
N SER A 70 7.83 8.78 -6.65
CA SER A 70 9.18 9.32 -6.47
C SER A 70 10.01 8.47 -5.50
N PHE A 71 9.39 8.00 -4.41
CA PHE A 71 10.00 7.04 -3.49
C PHE A 71 10.36 5.73 -4.22
N ALA A 72 9.41 5.13 -4.93
CA ALA A 72 9.61 3.90 -5.69
C ALA A 72 10.73 4.03 -6.72
N HIS A 73 10.80 5.18 -7.41
CA HIS A 73 11.87 5.47 -8.36
C HIS A 73 13.25 5.48 -7.69
N SER A 74 13.38 6.22 -6.59
CA SER A 74 14.63 6.33 -5.84
C SER A 74 15.06 4.97 -5.29
N TYR A 75 14.11 4.19 -4.79
CA TYR A 75 14.35 2.85 -4.27
C TYR A 75 14.84 1.88 -5.37
N ALA A 76 14.17 1.85 -6.51
CA ALA A 76 14.57 1.03 -7.65
C ALA A 76 15.98 1.36 -8.16
N ARG A 77 16.38 2.64 -8.08
CA ARG A 77 17.74 3.07 -8.42
C ARG A 77 18.80 2.58 -7.44
N LEU A 78 18.48 2.46 -6.15
CA LEU A 78 19.43 1.98 -5.15
C LEU A 78 19.72 0.49 -5.33
N HIS A 79 18.66 -0.30 -5.56
CA HIS A 79 18.77 -1.75 -5.49
C HIS A 79 19.14 -2.40 -6.83
N HIS A 80 18.99 -1.72 -7.98
CA HIS A 80 19.38 -2.19 -9.33
C HIS A 80 18.96 -3.64 -9.66
N THR A 81 17.98 -4.19 -8.94
CA THR A 81 17.54 -5.58 -9.07
C THR A 81 16.21 -5.62 -9.80
N LEU A 82 15.99 -6.73 -10.52
CA LEU A 82 14.68 -7.07 -11.08
C LEU A 82 13.61 -7.19 -9.97
N ASP A 83 14.05 -7.43 -8.73
CA ASP A 83 13.20 -7.64 -7.55
C ASP A 83 12.90 -6.35 -6.76
N SER A 84 13.31 -5.18 -7.27
CA SER A 84 13.15 -3.90 -6.55
C SER A 84 11.70 -3.59 -6.15
N SER A 85 10.71 -4.03 -6.93
CA SER A 85 9.29 -3.88 -6.58
C SER A 85 8.89 -4.74 -5.38
N TYR A 86 9.34 -5.99 -5.31
CA TYR A 86 9.08 -6.87 -4.16
C TYR A 86 9.76 -6.35 -2.89
N MET A 87 11.00 -5.86 -3.01
CA MET A 87 11.72 -5.26 -1.89
C MET A 87 11.03 -3.99 -1.38
N ALA A 88 10.57 -3.11 -2.28
CA ALA A 88 9.82 -1.91 -1.89
C ALA A 88 8.45 -2.25 -1.26
N ALA A 89 7.74 -3.26 -1.76
CA ALA A 89 6.51 -3.74 -1.12
C ALA A 89 6.78 -4.34 0.27
N GLY A 90 7.84 -5.14 0.42
CA GLY A 90 8.27 -5.69 1.70
C GLY A 90 8.65 -4.60 2.71
N LEU A 91 9.39 -3.59 2.27
CA LEU A 91 9.71 -2.41 3.08
C LEU A 91 8.43 -1.66 3.52
N ALA A 92 7.47 -1.50 2.61
CA ALA A 92 6.20 -0.86 2.92
C ALA A 92 5.40 -1.64 3.98
N SER A 93 5.33 -2.97 3.86
CA SER A 93 4.76 -3.86 4.89
C SER A 93 5.47 -3.76 6.21
N LEU A 94 6.80 -3.70 6.21
CA LEU A 94 7.59 -3.64 7.45
C LEU A 94 7.38 -2.31 8.19
N ARG A 95 7.27 -1.19 7.45
CA ARG A 95 6.91 0.12 8.01
C ARG A 95 5.49 0.15 8.56
N MET A 96 4.52 -0.40 7.81
CA MET A 96 3.15 -0.56 8.29
C MET A 96 3.14 -1.37 9.60
N TRP A 97 3.81 -2.51 9.63
CA TRP A 97 3.92 -3.36 10.82
C TRP A 97 4.48 -2.62 12.05
N GLN A 98 5.54 -1.83 11.88
CA GLN A 98 6.11 -1.05 13.00
C GLN A 98 5.12 -0.08 13.64
N GLN A 99 4.16 0.44 12.88
CA GLN A 99 3.11 1.30 13.40
C GLN A 99 2.02 0.44 14.05
N VAL A 100 1.55 -0.59 13.34
CA VAL A 100 0.48 -1.50 13.75
C VAL A 100 0.79 -2.26 15.04
N ARG A 101 2.06 -2.60 15.33
CA ARG A 101 2.44 -3.35 16.54
C ARG A 101 2.15 -2.61 17.85
N THR A 102 1.89 -1.31 17.80
CA THR A 102 1.49 -0.52 18.97
C THR A 102 -0.03 -0.53 19.12
N ASN A 103 -0.57 -0.47 20.33
CA ASN A 103 -2.04 -0.47 20.53
C ASN A 103 -2.73 0.68 19.77
N SER A 104 -2.16 1.89 19.82
CA SER A 104 -2.70 3.05 19.10
C SER A 104 -2.58 2.90 17.58
N GLY A 105 -1.47 2.34 17.08
CA GLY A 105 -1.29 2.14 15.65
C GLY A 105 -2.16 1.00 15.10
N ARG A 106 -2.45 -0.01 15.92
CA ARG A 106 -3.45 -1.04 15.64
C ARG A 106 -4.84 -0.43 15.46
N GLU A 107 -5.29 0.38 16.41
CA GLU A 107 -6.58 1.09 16.32
C GLU A 107 -6.63 1.98 15.07
N GLN A 108 -5.57 2.77 14.84
CA GLN A 108 -5.47 3.62 13.64
C GLN A 108 -5.53 2.81 12.34
N PHE A 109 -4.88 1.64 12.28
CA PHE A 109 -4.92 0.77 11.11
C PHE A 109 -6.30 0.17 10.87
N VAL A 110 -6.99 -0.26 11.93
CA VAL A 110 -8.37 -0.74 11.83
C VAL A 110 -9.27 0.37 11.33
N ASP A 111 -9.18 1.56 11.91
CA ASP A 111 -9.99 2.71 11.48
C ASP A 111 -9.68 3.11 10.04
N TRP A 112 -8.41 3.11 9.63
CA TRP A 112 -7.99 3.32 8.24
C TRP A 112 -8.61 2.29 7.29
N ALA A 113 -8.51 1.00 7.63
CA ALA A 113 -9.10 -0.07 6.82
C ALA A 113 -10.62 0.10 6.69
N MET A 114 -11.31 0.48 7.78
CA MET A 114 -12.74 0.79 7.74
C MET A 114 -13.04 1.99 6.83
N GLN A 115 -12.21 3.04 6.85
CA GLN A 115 -12.36 4.19 5.96
C GLN A 115 -12.17 3.81 4.49
N LEU A 116 -11.25 2.90 4.16
CA LEU A 116 -11.11 2.37 2.80
C LEU A 116 -12.40 1.68 2.30
N PHE A 117 -13.06 0.90 3.17
CA PHE A 117 -14.29 0.19 2.81
C PHE A 117 -15.49 1.11 2.73
N VAL A 118 -15.62 2.07 3.64
CA VAL A 118 -16.75 3.01 3.63
C VAL A 118 -16.60 4.03 2.50
N GLY A 119 -15.40 4.52 2.23
CA GLY A 119 -15.16 5.56 1.21
C GLY A 119 -15.36 5.07 -0.23
N GLY A 120 -15.23 3.77 -0.49
CA GLY A 120 -15.30 3.18 -1.83
C GLY A 120 -16.60 2.48 -2.19
N TYR A 121 -17.52 2.30 -1.24
CA TYR A 121 -18.70 1.44 -1.40
C TYR A 121 -19.95 2.07 -0.78
N ASP A 122 -21.12 1.59 -1.23
CA ASP A 122 -22.40 2.04 -0.72
C ASP A 122 -22.59 1.54 0.71
N VAL A 123 -22.90 2.49 1.60
CA VAL A 123 -23.26 2.23 2.99
C VAL A 123 -24.71 2.60 3.19
N THR A 124 -25.48 1.69 3.78
CA THR A 124 -26.92 1.86 4.02
C THR A 124 -27.30 1.43 5.43
N GLN A 125 -28.45 1.90 5.89
CA GLN A 125 -29.20 1.27 6.96
C GLN A 125 -30.22 0.32 6.33
N LEU A 126 -30.45 -0.83 6.95
CA LEU A 126 -31.50 -1.77 6.54
C LEU A 126 -32.79 -1.46 7.30
N GLU A 127 -33.92 -1.50 6.60
CA GLU A 127 -35.22 -1.20 7.21
C GLU A 127 -35.53 -2.20 8.34
N GLY A 128 -35.87 -1.66 9.52
CA GLY A 128 -36.22 -2.48 10.68
C GLY A 128 -35.05 -3.06 11.49
N GLN A 129 -33.78 -2.77 11.14
CA GLN A 129 -32.59 -3.27 11.85
C GLN A 129 -31.92 -2.25 12.78
N GLY A 130 -32.62 -1.17 13.15
CA GLY A 130 -32.09 -0.11 14.02
C GLY A 130 -31.17 0.87 13.29
N ASP A 131 -30.23 1.48 14.02
CA ASP A 131 -29.32 2.52 13.50
C ASP A 131 -28.05 1.95 12.86
N GLU A 132 -27.93 0.62 12.79
CA GLU A 132 -26.73 -0.07 12.32
C GLU A 132 -26.44 0.18 10.84
N LEU A 133 -25.15 0.29 10.52
CA LEU A 133 -24.67 0.54 9.17
C LEU A 133 -24.17 -0.74 8.51
N TYR A 134 -24.51 -0.88 7.24
CA TYR A 134 -24.19 -2.03 6.43
C TYR A 134 -23.46 -1.61 5.18
N VAL A 135 -22.51 -2.44 4.74
CA VAL A 135 -21.81 -2.28 3.47
C VAL A 135 -22.12 -3.44 2.55
N HIS A 136 -22.27 -3.16 1.26
CA HIS A 136 -22.53 -4.18 0.26
C HIS A 136 -21.34 -5.17 0.18
N ARG A 137 -21.61 -6.46 -0.11
CA ARG A 137 -20.61 -7.54 -0.30
C ARG A 137 -19.45 -7.23 -1.27
N LYS A 138 -19.58 -6.20 -2.10
CA LYS A 138 -18.51 -5.73 -3.00
C LYS A 138 -17.33 -5.17 -2.21
N ALA A 139 -17.56 -4.55 -1.06
CA ALA A 139 -16.51 -4.14 -0.14
C ALA A 139 -15.77 -5.34 0.44
N LEU A 140 -16.50 -6.41 0.80
CA LEU A 140 -15.91 -7.65 1.27
C LEU A 140 -15.00 -8.30 0.20
N LYS A 141 -15.40 -8.23 -1.07
CA LYS A 141 -14.53 -8.67 -2.17
C LYS A 141 -13.27 -7.82 -2.30
N ALA A 142 -13.37 -6.51 -2.06
CA ALA A 142 -12.21 -5.62 -2.03
C ALA A 142 -11.26 -6.00 -0.90
N LEU A 143 -11.81 -6.24 0.30
CA LEU A 143 -11.08 -6.72 1.46
C LEU A 143 -10.35 -8.04 1.16
N HIS A 144 -11.06 -9.01 0.58
CA HIS A 144 -10.50 -10.31 0.20
C HIS A 144 -9.26 -10.17 -0.70
N VAL A 145 -9.35 -9.29 -1.70
CA VAL A 145 -8.25 -8.99 -2.63
C VAL A 145 -7.13 -8.20 -1.95
N LEU A 146 -7.47 -7.18 -1.16
CA LEU A 146 -6.53 -6.29 -0.48
C LEU A 146 -5.59 -7.05 0.46
N PHE A 147 -6.14 -8.00 1.20
CA PHE A 147 -5.38 -8.85 2.12
C PHE A 147 -4.86 -10.15 1.46
N ASP A 148 -5.11 -10.34 0.16
CA ASP A 148 -4.75 -11.53 -0.62
C ASP A 148 -5.06 -12.83 0.15
N MET A 149 -6.29 -12.92 0.67
CA MET A 149 -6.67 -13.94 1.67
C MET A 149 -6.62 -15.36 1.13
N GLU A 150 -6.88 -15.55 -0.16
CA GLU A 150 -6.80 -16.85 -0.79
C GLU A 150 -5.37 -17.37 -0.76
N ARG A 151 -4.40 -16.53 -1.07
CA ARG A 151 -2.98 -16.90 -1.08
C ARG A 151 -2.38 -16.97 0.32
N ASN A 152 -2.71 -16.02 1.19
CA ASN A 152 -2.07 -15.87 2.50
C ASN A 152 -2.73 -16.72 3.59
N LEU A 153 -4.05 -16.90 3.51
CA LEU A 153 -4.84 -17.59 4.54
C LEU A 153 -5.53 -18.87 4.03
N GLY A 154 -5.51 -19.13 2.71
CA GLY A 154 -6.25 -20.24 2.13
C GLY A 154 -7.78 -20.06 2.19
N VAL A 155 -8.25 -18.83 2.40
CA VAL A 155 -9.67 -18.51 2.54
C VAL A 155 -10.17 -17.97 1.21
N ASP A 156 -11.01 -18.74 0.52
CA ASP A 156 -11.70 -18.26 -0.68
C ASP A 156 -12.80 -17.24 -0.33
N TYR A 157 -13.27 -16.53 -1.35
CA TYR A 157 -14.25 -15.46 -1.17
C TYR A 157 -15.61 -15.96 -0.61
N GLN A 158 -16.06 -17.17 -0.96
CA GLN A 158 -17.32 -17.71 -0.46
C GLN A 158 -17.20 -18.08 1.02
N ALA A 159 -16.07 -18.67 1.42
CA ALA A 159 -15.77 -18.95 2.82
C ALA A 159 -15.74 -17.65 3.65
N LEU A 160 -15.07 -16.60 3.16
CA LEU A 160 -15.08 -15.29 3.81
C LEU A 160 -16.50 -14.73 3.97
N ARG A 161 -17.31 -14.74 2.91
CA ARG A 161 -18.71 -14.28 2.95
C ARG A 161 -19.52 -15.08 3.97
N GLY A 162 -19.42 -16.41 3.94
CA GLY A 162 -20.13 -17.27 4.89
C GLY A 162 -19.75 -16.97 6.34
N MET A 163 -18.47 -16.72 6.63
CA MET A 163 -18.02 -16.32 7.96
C MET A 163 -18.60 -14.97 8.40
N MET A 164 -18.60 -13.95 7.53
CA MET A 164 -19.19 -12.64 7.86
C MET A 164 -20.68 -12.75 8.13
N GLN A 165 -21.40 -13.51 7.30
CA GLN A 165 -22.85 -13.69 7.44
C GLN A 165 -23.20 -14.47 8.72
N ALA A 166 -22.49 -15.57 9.00
CA ALA A 166 -22.69 -16.32 10.24
C ALA A 166 -22.40 -15.47 11.48
N ALA A 167 -21.34 -14.65 11.47
CA ALA A 167 -21.02 -13.75 12.58
C ALA A 167 -22.09 -12.66 12.78
N ALA A 168 -22.67 -12.15 11.69
CA ALA A 168 -23.75 -11.16 11.74
C ALA A 168 -25.06 -11.77 12.27
N GLU A 169 -25.40 -12.99 11.84
CA GLU A 169 -26.57 -13.73 12.34
C GLU A 169 -26.43 -14.08 13.82
N GLU A 170 -25.23 -14.51 14.26
CA GLU A 170 -24.94 -14.80 15.67
C GLU A 170 -25.13 -13.56 16.56
N GLN A 171 -24.76 -12.38 16.04
CA GLN A 171 -24.96 -11.09 16.73
C GLN A 171 -26.37 -10.52 16.56
N GLN A 172 -27.28 -11.25 15.89
CA GLN A 172 -28.66 -10.83 15.60
C GLN A 172 -28.75 -9.54 14.76
N LEU A 173 -27.69 -9.22 14.00
CA LEU A 173 -27.64 -8.06 13.11
C LEU A 173 -28.22 -8.35 11.72
N LEU A 174 -28.35 -9.62 11.36
CA LEU A 174 -29.02 -10.10 10.14
C LEU A 174 -29.96 -11.25 10.49
N HIS A 175 -31.16 -11.22 9.94
CA HIS A 175 -32.12 -12.33 10.01
C HIS A 175 -31.82 -13.38 8.92
N PRO A 176 -31.69 -14.68 9.27
CA PRO A 176 -31.31 -15.73 8.31
C PRO A 176 -32.38 -15.99 7.23
N ASP A 177 -33.66 -15.79 7.56
CA ASP A 177 -34.76 -15.99 6.60
C ASP A 177 -35.02 -14.79 5.67
N ASN A 178 -34.28 -13.69 5.81
CA ASN A 178 -34.47 -12.51 4.96
C ASN A 178 -33.47 -12.51 3.78
N PRO A 179 -33.89 -12.82 2.54
CA PRO A 179 -32.99 -12.86 1.39
C PRO A 179 -32.39 -11.49 1.04
N ASP A 180 -33.01 -10.39 1.46
CA ASP A 180 -32.47 -9.04 1.21
C ASP A 180 -31.19 -8.78 2.01
N HIS A 181 -30.91 -9.58 3.04
CA HIS A 181 -29.72 -9.47 3.87
C HIS A 181 -28.47 -10.14 3.27
N ASP A 182 -28.63 -11.02 2.28
CA ASP A 182 -27.55 -11.86 1.72
C ASP A 182 -26.39 -11.07 1.08
N ASP A 183 -26.66 -9.83 0.70
CA ASP A 183 -25.72 -8.95 0.01
C ASP A 183 -25.10 -7.88 0.91
N TRP A 184 -25.46 -7.85 2.19
CA TRP A 184 -25.03 -6.84 3.16
C TRP A 184 -24.22 -7.44 4.29
N VAL A 185 -23.25 -6.66 4.77
CA VAL A 185 -22.41 -7.02 5.93
C VAL A 185 -22.44 -5.84 6.90
N PRO A 186 -22.77 -6.04 8.19
CA PRO A 186 -22.68 -4.98 9.19
C PRO A 186 -21.25 -4.45 9.31
N LEU A 187 -21.08 -3.14 9.44
CA LEU A 187 -19.76 -2.52 9.61
C LEU A 187 -19.06 -3.00 10.87
N ASP A 188 -19.80 -3.26 11.95
CA ASP A 188 -19.24 -3.76 13.21
C ASP A 188 -18.64 -5.16 13.08
N VAL A 189 -19.29 -6.06 12.31
CA VAL A 189 -18.74 -7.39 12.00
C VAL A 189 -17.47 -7.25 11.17
N LEU A 190 -17.47 -6.37 10.18
CA LEU A 190 -16.30 -6.10 9.34
C LEU A 190 -15.13 -5.54 10.16
N ARG A 191 -15.41 -4.68 11.13
CA ARG A 191 -14.42 -4.10 12.03
C ARG A 191 -13.83 -5.16 12.95
N LEU A 192 -14.66 -5.95 13.63
CA LEU A 192 -14.22 -7.03 14.51
C LEU A 192 -13.35 -8.04 13.75
N PHE A 193 -13.73 -8.35 12.51
CA PHE A 193 -12.91 -9.17 11.64
C PHE A 193 -11.55 -8.52 11.33
N THR A 194 -11.54 -7.23 11.01
CA THR A 194 -10.31 -6.49 10.71
C THR A 194 -9.38 -6.40 11.93
N GLU A 195 -9.93 -6.20 13.13
CA GLU A 195 -9.19 -6.26 14.40
C GLU A 195 -8.56 -7.64 14.59
N SER A 196 -9.35 -8.70 14.44
CA SER A 196 -8.89 -10.09 14.59
C SER A 196 -7.82 -10.47 13.57
N LEU A 197 -7.98 -10.02 12.32
CA LEU A 197 -7.00 -10.22 11.26
C LEU A 197 -5.70 -9.47 11.58
N THR A 198 -5.81 -8.23 12.06
CA THR A 198 -4.66 -7.42 12.47
C THR A 198 -3.90 -8.07 13.63
N ASP A 199 -4.61 -8.63 14.60
CA ASP A 199 -4.00 -9.38 15.71
C ASP A 199 -3.27 -10.63 15.22
N GLY A 200 -3.90 -11.39 14.32
CA GLY A 200 -3.29 -12.58 13.73
C GLY A 200 -2.00 -12.24 12.97
N MET A 201 -2.05 -11.21 12.11
CA MET A 201 -0.87 -10.72 11.39
C MET A 201 0.21 -10.23 12.36
N SER A 202 -0.20 -9.52 13.42
CA SER A 202 0.72 -9.00 14.44
C SER A 202 1.45 -10.10 15.18
N GLY A 203 0.74 -11.16 15.60
CA GLY A 203 1.33 -12.32 16.25
C GLY A 203 2.34 -13.04 15.34
N ILE A 204 2.01 -13.20 14.05
CA ILE A 204 2.91 -13.81 13.06
C ILE A 204 4.17 -12.95 12.89
N MET A 205 4.01 -11.64 12.65
CA MET A 205 5.14 -10.73 12.44
C MET A 205 6.04 -10.64 13.67
N GLN A 206 5.45 -10.58 14.87
CA GLN A 206 6.21 -10.59 16.12
C GLN A 206 7.04 -11.88 16.25
N SER A 207 6.53 -13.03 15.81
CA SER A 207 7.29 -14.29 15.85
C SER A 207 8.50 -14.32 14.90
N PHE A 208 8.45 -13.59 13.77
CA PHE A 208 9.54 -13.53 12.79
C PHE A 208 10.57 -12.44 13.09
N PHE A 209 10.16 -11.35 13.73
CA PHE A 209 10.96 -10.11 13.80
C PHE A 209 11.30 -9.68 15.23
N ILE A 210 11.52 -10.62 16.14
CA ILE A 210 11.68 -10.35 17.59
C ILE A 210 12.75 -9.26 17.86
N ASP A 211 13.87 -9.22 17.11
CA ASP A 211 14.97 -8.25 17.38
C ASP A 211 15.54 -7.49 16.16
N ASP A 212 15.31 -7.95 14.92
CA ASP A 212 16.06 -7.45 13.74
C ASP A 212 15.31 -6.43 12.87
N ALA A 213 13.99 -6.29 12.99
CA ALA A 213 13.22 -5.41 12.10
C ALA A 213 13.65 -3.94 12.16
N GLU A 214 13.99 -3.44 13.35
CA GLU A 214 14.43 -2.06 13.55
C GLU A 214 15.77 -1.79 12.89
N HIS A 215 16.72 -2.73 13.00
CA HIS A 215 18.03 -2.63 12.37
C HIS A 215 17.94 -2.69 10.85
N VAL A 216 17.13 -3.61 10.31
CA VAL A 216 16.89 -3.74 8.87
C VAL A 216 16.27 -2.45 8.32
N LEU A 217 15.25 -1.92 9.01
CA LEU A 217 14.61 -0.68 8.57
C LEU A 217 15.56 0.52 8.64
N ALA A 218 16.26 0.73 9.76
CA ALA A 218 17.20 1.83 9.90
C ALA A 218 18.26 1.84 8.77
N GLY A 219 18.78 0.66 8.42
CA GLY A 219 19.74 0.51 7.31
C GLY A 219 19.15 0.86 5.94
N VAL A 220 17.94 0.37 5.66
CA VAL A 220 17.25 0.63 4.39
C VAL A 220 16.82 2.10 4.28
N GLU A 221 16.39 2.71 5.37
CA GLU A 221 15.99 4.11 5.43
C GLU A 221 17.16 5.06 5.25
N ALA A 222 18.27 4.82 5.96
CA ALA A 222 19.50 5.58 5.77
C ALA A 222 19.99 5.50 4.31
N GLY A 223 19.95 4.31 3.71
CA GLY A 223 20.30 4.13 2.29
C GLY A 223 19.36 4.88 1.35
N THR A 224 18.05 4.82 1.60
CA THR A 224 17.04 5.48 0.76
C THR A 224 17.16 7.00 0.86
N LEU A 225 17.33 7.54 2.06
CA LEU A 225 17.51 8.98 2.31
C LEU A 225 18.76 9.50 1.59
N ALA A 226 19.89 8.81 1.73
CA ALA A 226 21.14 9.19 1.06
C ALA A 226 20.98 9.24 -0.48
N VAL A 227 20.21 8.31 -1.06
CA VAL A 227 19.92 8.33 -2.51
C VAL A 227 19.01 9.49 -2.90
N GLN A 228 18.00 9.80 -2.09
CA GLN A 228 17.11 10.93 -2.32
C GLN A 228 17.88 12.26 -2.26
N GLU A 229 18.74 12.44 -1.26
CA GLU A 229 19.61 13.62 -1.12
C GLU A 229 20.58 13.75 -2.30
N ALA A 230 21.22 12.65 -2.71
CA ALA A 230 22.11 12.62 -3.87
C ALA A 230 21.36 12.93 -5.18
N ALA A 231 20.13 12.43 -5.34
CA ALA A 231 19.28 12.74 -6.48
C ALA A 231 18.89 14.22 -6.52
N ALA A 232 18.45 14.78 -5.38
CA ALA A 232 18.10 16.20 -5.26
C ALA A 232 19.32 17.10 -5.55
N ALA A 233 20.51 16.76 -5.05
CA ALA A 233 21.74 17.50 -5.32
C ALA A 233 22.11 17.45 -6.82
N ALA A 234 21.96 16.29 -7.48
CA ALA A 234 22.23 16.14 -8.91
C ALA A 234 21.25 16.95 -9.77
N GLU A 235 19.97 17.03 -9.38
CA GLU A 235 18.96 17.85 -10.05
C GLU A 235 19.25 19.36 -9.88
N ALA A 236 19.60 19.79 -8.66
CA ALA A 236 20.00 21.17 -8.40
C ALA A 236 21.24 21.59 -9.22
N ALA A 237 22.24 20.71 -9.33
CA ALA A 237 23.43 20.94 -10.15
C ALA A 237 23.10 21.04 -11.65
N ALA A 238 22.19 20.20 -12.15
CA ALA A 238 21.74 20.24 -13.54
C ALA A 238 20.97 21.54 -13.86
N ALA A 239 20.14 22.02 -12.94
CA ALA A 239 19.42 23.29 -13.09
C ALA A 239 20.38 24.49 -13.10
N GLY A 240 21.39 24.50 -12.22
CA GLY A 240 22.41 25.55 -12.18
C GLY A 240 23.30 25.60 -13.42
N GLY A 241 23.65 24.44 -13.99
CA GLY A 241 24.48 24.35 -15.20
C GLY A 241 23.83 24.92 -16.47
N ALA A 242 22.50 24.94 -16.54
CA ALA A 242 21.76 25.52 -17.67
C ALA A 242 21.85 27.06 -17.71
N ALA A 243 21.92 27.72 -16.54
CA ALA A 243 22.00 29.18 -16.44
C ALA A 243 23.39 29.73 -16.80
N GLY A 244 24.46 28.94 -16.59
CA GLY A 244 25.85 29.38 -16.84
C GLY A 244 26.29 29.34 -18.31
N ARG A 245 25.60 28.60 -19.18
CA ARG A 245 26.07 28.33 -20.56
C ARG A 245 25.57 29.34 -21.60
N GLN A 246 24.71 30.30 -21.22
CA GLN A 246 24.08 31.24 -22.16
C GLN A 246 24.81 32.58 -22.34
N LYS A 247 25.93 32.85 -21.64
CA LYS A 247 26.67 34.13 -21.73
C LYS A 247 27.93 34.14 -22.62
N GLY A 248 28.25 33.04 -23.31
CA GLY A 248 29.55 32.89 -24.01
C GLY A 248 29.50 32.61 -25.51
N ALA A 249 28.33 32.63 -26.17
CA ALA A 249 28.22 32.30 -27.59
C ALA A 249 28.12 33.56 -28.47
N ASN A 250 29.15 34.40 -28.43
CA ASN A 250 29.41 35.35 -29.51
C ASN A 250 30.91 35.68 -29.59
N SER A 251 31.76 34.65 -29.71
CA SER A 251 33.12 34.86 -30.19
C SER A 251 33.72 33.57 -30.76
N SER A 252 34.14 33.66 -32.01
CA SER A 252 35.28 32.93 -32.59
C SER A 252 35.09 31.46 -33.00
N ARG A 253 34.61 31.33 -34.24
CA ARG A 253 35.08 30.43 -35.30
C ARG A 253 36.58 30.06 -35.16
N GLN A 254 36.93 28.76 -35.16
CA GLN A 254 37.86 28.09 -36.10
C GLN A 254 38.46 26.77 -35.55
N VAL A 255 38.42 25.74 -36.42
CA VAL A 255 39.47 24.75 -36.71
C VAL A 255 39.79 23.68 -35.63
N SER A 256 39.42 22.43 -35.89
CA SER A 256 40.32 21.41 -36.49
C SER A 256 39.79 20.00 -36.22
N MET A 257 39.68 19.21 -37.29
CA MET A 257 39.48 17.77 -37.19
C MET A 257 40.77 17.08 -36.72
N ARG A 258 40.68 16.19 -35.74
CA ARG A 258 41.63 15.07 -35.58
C ARG A 258 40.96 13.94 -34.80
N GLY A 259 40.84 12.79 -35.46
CA GLY A 259 40.33 11.56 -34.88
C GLY A 259 41.30 10.92 -33.90
N VAL A 260 40.76 10.15 -32.94
CA VAL A 260 41.52 9.21 -32.12
C VAL A 260 40.70 7.94 -31.91
N ALA A 261 41.45 6.83 -31.99
CA ALA A 261 41.05 5.44 -32.07
C ALA A 261 40.34 4.89 -30.81
N GLY A 262 39.65 3.77 -31.04
CA GLY A 262 38.88 3.04 -30.05
C GLY A 262 39.70 2.35 -28.96
N GLN A 263 39.13 2.36 -27.75
CA GLN A 263 39.53 1.52 -26.63
C GLN A 263 38.52 0.39 -26.46
N LYS A 264 38.98 -0.86 -26.56
CA LYS A 264 38.25 -2.07 -26.18
C LYS A 264 38.33 -2.23 -24.65
N SER A 265 37.18 -2.26 -23.99
CA SER A 265 37.05 -2.57 -22.57
C SER A 265 36.88 -4.07 -22.38
N THR A 266 37.80 -4.71 -21.67
CA THR A 266 37.72 -6.11 -21.21
C THR A 266 37.18 -6.12 -19.78
N LEU A 267 35.89 -6.43 -19.62
CA LEU A 267 35.28 -6.70 -18.32
C LEU A 267 35.43 -8.18 -17.98
N GLY A 268 36.30 -8.48 -17.00
CA GLY A 268 36.40 -9.79 -16.36
C GLY A 268 35.23 -10.03 -15.40
N ARG A 269 34.59 -11.19 -15.51
CA ARG A 269 33.61 -11.69 -14.53
C ARG A 269 34.35 -12.41 -13.40
N ALA A 270 34.05 -12.03 -12.16
CA ALA A 270 34.45 -12.79 -10.97
C ALA A 270 33.49 -13.98 -10.74
N PRO A 271 33.96 -15.09 -10.15
CA PRO A 271 33.16 -16.28 -9.89
C PRO A 271 32.23 -16.11 -8.67
N VAL A 272 31.04 -16.69 -8.78
CA VAL A 272 29.99 -16.72 -7.74
C VAL A 272 30.27 -17.89 -6.78
N PRO A 273 30.21 -17.68 -5.45
CA PRO A 273 30.34 -18.77 -4.47
C PRO A 273 29.07 -19.64 -4.37
N PRO A 274 29.20 -20.93 -4.01
CA PRO A 274 28.06 -21.85 -3.94
C PRO A 274 27.18 -21.60 -2.70
N LEU A 275 25.87 -21.70 -2.90
CA LEU A 275 24.82 -21.65 -1.88
C LEU A 275 24.86 -22.91 -1.00
N GLY A 276 24.89 -22.73 0.31
CA GLY A 276 24.78 -23.80 1.30
C GLY A 276 23.34 -24.33 1.46
N PRO A 277 23.18 -25.50 2.09
CA PRO A 277 21.88 -26.15 2.24
C PRO A 277 20.98 -25.45 3.27
N PRO A 278 19.64 -25.54 3.11
CA PRO A 278 18.68 -24.91 4.03
C PRO A 278 18.60 -25.62 5.38
N PRO A 279 18.33 -24.90 6.48
CA PRO A 279 18.13 -25.50 7.80
C PRO A 279 16.79 -26.23 7.90
N SER A 280 16.82 -27.38 8.56
CA SER A 280 15.67 -28.23 8.87
C SER A 280 14.78 -27.61 9.96
N SER A 281 13.49 -27.47 9.66
CA SER A 281 12.47 -26.97 10.59
C SER A 281 11.92 -28.07 11.50
N SER A 282 12.02 -27.89 12.81
CA SER A 282 11.34 -28.70 13.82
C SER A 282 10.16 -27.95 14.44
N SER A 283 8.95 -28.42 14.13
CA SER A 283 7.77 -28.58 15.00
C SER A 283 7.62 -27.72 16.28
N GLY A 284 6.57 -26.90 16.31
CA GLY A 284 5.38 -27.20 17.12
C GLY A 284 5.19 -26.45 18.46
N ALA A 285 4.06 -25.72 18.58
CA ALA A 285 3.29 -25.63 19.82
C ALA A 285 1.89 -25.04 19.57
N SER A 286 0.89 -25.81 20.01
CA SER A 286 -0.53 -25.45 20.13
C SER A 286 -0.76 -24.55 21.35
N ARG A 287 -1.55 -23.48 21.21
CA ARG A 287 -2.18 -22.82 22.37
C ARG A 287 -3.63 -22.41 22.10
N ARG A 288 -4.46 -22.81 23.08
CA ARG A 288 -5.90 -22.61 23.21
C ARG A 288 -6.24 -21.15 23.54
N GLY A 289 -7.44 -20.76 23.10
CA GLY A 289 -8.02 -19.43 23.25
C GLY A 289 -8.44 -19.05 24.68
N GLY A 290 -8.40 -17.74 24.91
CA GLY A 290 -9.12 -17.04 25.95
C GLY A 290 -9.87 -15.88 25.29
N GLY A 291 -11.20 -15.87 25.43
CA GLY A 291 -12.04 -14.79 24.92
C GLY A 291 -11.80 -13.50 25.71
N LEU A 292 -11.35 -12.47 25.01
CA LEU A 292 -11.22 -11.11 25.53
C LEU A 292 -12.47 -10.34 25.14
N GLY A 293 -13.22 -9.86 26.14
CA GLY A 293 -14.26 -8.86 25.92
C GLY A 293 -13.62 -7.54 25.50
N LEU A 294 -13.67 -7.25 24.20
CA LEU A 294 -13.15 -6.00 23.64
C LEU A 294 -14.21 -4.91 23.78
N HIS A 295 -13.79 -3.78 24.34
CA HIS A 295 -14.59 -2.57 24.42
C HIS A 295 -14.43 -1.82 23.09
N VAL A 296 -15.45 -1.90 22.22
CA VAL A 296 -15.42 -1.28 20.89
C VAL A 296 -15.67 0.23 21.03
N THR A 297 -14.69 1.06 20.65
CA THR A 297 -14.86 2.52 20.61
C THR A 297 -15.71 2.87 19.39
N PRO A 298 -16.90 3.48 19.50
CA PRO A 298 -17.78 3.69 18.35
C PRO A 298 -17.08 4.50 17.24
N LEU A 299 -17.22 4.02 15.99
CA LEU A 299 -16.71 4.72 14.81
C LEU A 299 -17.30 6.13 14.77
N ASN A 300 -16.44 7.15 14.62
CA ASN A 300 -16.91 8.54 14.51
C ASN A 300 -17.44 8.79 13.09
N LEU A 301 -18.68 8.37 12.85
CA LEU A 301 -19.36 8.47 11.55
C LEU A 301 -19.69 9.91 11.14
N SER A 302 -19.47 10.90 12.02
CA SER A 302 -19.78 12.31 11.74
C SER A 302 -18.90 12.93 10.65
N THR A 303 -17.79 12.28 10.29
CA THR A 303 -16.88 12.69 9.21
C THR A 303 -17.23 12.07 7.85
N LEU A 304 -18.19 11.14 7.79
CA LEU A 304 -18.58 10.53 6.52
C LEU A 304 -19.35 11.53 5.65
N PRO A 305 -19.03 11.62 4.35
CA PRO A 305 -19.79 12.46 3.43
C PRO A 305 -21.23 11.96 3.38
N LYS A 306 -22.18 12.81 3.81
CA LYS A 306 -23.61 12.54 3.64
C LYS A 306 -23.87 12.32 2.15
N GLN A 307 -24.20 11.10 1.75
CA GLN A 307 -24.58 10.85 0.36
C GLN A 307 -25.86 11.65 0.06
N PRO A 308 -25.94 12.31 -1.11
CA PRO A 308 -27.17 12.97 -1.52
C PRO A 308 -28.26 11.91 -1.69
N VAL A 309 -29.33 12.03 -0.92
CA VAL A 309 -30.54 11.22 -1.11
C VAL A 309 -31.09 11.56 -2.48
N ALA A 310 -30.98 10.62 -3.42
CA ALA A 310 -31.64 10.73 -4.71
C ALA A 310 -33.16 10.60 -4.47
N LEU A 311 -33.87 11.73 -4.51
CA LEU A 311 -35.33 11.82 -4.52
C LEU A 311 -35.89 11.54 -5.92
#